data_AF-A0A956E641-F1
#
_entry.id   AF-A0A956E641-F1
#
_cell.length_a   1.000
_cell.length_b   1.000
_cell.length_c   1.000
_cell.angle_alpha   90.00
_cell.angle_beta   90.00
_cell.angle_gamma   90.00
#
_symmetry.space_group_name_H-M   'P 1'
#
loop_
_entity.id
_entity.type
_entity.pdbx_description
1 polymer ?
#
loop_
_entity_poly.entity_id
_entity_poly.type
_entity_poly.pdbx_seq_one_letter_code
_entity_poly.pdbx_strand_id
1 'polypeptide(L)' 'MVSATQQTERRRSIRARRAGNKTAKLRAKHGTPAFPVHPEGYDPKAPDAKPAKSE' A
#
# COMPACT_ATOMS: atom_id res chain seq x y z
N MET A 1 15.46 19.15 -34.14
CA MET A 1 14.52 18.08 -33.73
C MET A 1 14.78 17.67 -32.26
N VAL A 2 14.77 18.63 -31.32
CA VAL A 2 15.24 18.43 -29.92
C VAL A 2 14.13 18.68 -28.88
N SER A 3 13.13 19.50 -29.23
CA SER A 3 12.04 19.90 -28.32
C SER A 3 11.04 18.77 -28.05
N ALA A 4 10.74 17.91 -29.03
CA ALA A 4 9.80 16.81 -28.86
C ALA A 4 10.32 15.76 -27.86
N THR A 5 11.62 15.43 -27.92
CA THR A 5 12.26 14.48 -27.00
C THR A 5 12.21 14.97 -25.55
N GLN A 6 12.63 16.22 -25.31
CA GLN A 6 12.57 16.84 -23.97
C GLN A 6 11.14 16.90 -23.42
N GLN A 7 10.14 17.18 -24.27
CA GLN A 7 8.74 17.18 -23.86
C GLN A 7 8.25 15.77 -23.47
N THR A 8 8.64 14.74 -24.21
CA THR A 8 8.26 13.36 -23.89
C THR A 8 8.92 12.85 -22.60
N GLU A 9 10.19 13.17 -22.39
CA GLU A 9 10.92 12.85 -21.16
C GLU A 9 10.30 13.53 -19.94
N ARG A 10 9.99 14.83 -20.07
CA ARG A 10 9.26 15.57 -19.02
C ARG A 10 7.90 14.95 -18.71
N ARG A 11 7.13 14.55 -19.74
CA ARG A 11 5.84 13.86 -19.51
C ARG A 11 6.03 12.51 -18.83
N ARG A 12 7.08 11.75 -19.18
CA ARG A 12 7.41 10.46 -18.57
C ARG A 12 7.76 10.62 -17.09
N SER A 13 8.59 11.59 -16.73
CA SER A 13 8.96 11.85 -15.33
C SER A 13 7.75 12.28 -14.49
N ILE A 14 6.87 13.13 -15.03
CA ILE A 14 5.62 13.52 -14.37
C ILE A 14 4.72 12.30 -14.12
N ARG A 15 4.54 11.42 -15.12
CA ARG A 15 3.72 10.21 -14.98
C ARG A 15 4.30 9.23 -13.96
N ALA A 16 5.61 9.01 -13.98
CA ALA A 16 6.29 8.17 -13.00
C ALA A 16 6.09 8.66 -11.57
N ARG A 17 6.27 9.98 -11.33
CA ARG A 17 6.03 10.60 -10.02
C ARG A 17 4.58 10.47 -9.57
N ARG A 18 3.61 10.72 -10.46
CA ARG A 18 2.18 10.58 -10.16
C ARG A 18 1.80 9.13 -9.83
N ALA A 19 2.33 8.17 -10.58
CA ALA A 19 2.12 6.74 -10.35
C ALA A 19 2.66 6.31 -8.98
N GLY A 20 3.91 6.70 -8.65
CA GLY A 20 4.52 6.40 -7.35
C GLY A 20 3.68 6.90 -6.16
N ASN A 21 3.22 8.15 -6.23
CA ASN A 21 2.36 8.73 -5.18
C ASN A 21 1.02 8.00 -5.06
N LYS A 22 0.41 7.59 -6.18
CA LYS A 22 -0.84 6.83 -6.17
C LYS A 22 -0.63 5.44 -5.58
N THR A 23 0.45 4.75 -5.96
CA THR A 23 0.78 3.41 -5.43
C THR A 23 1.07 3.44 -3.94
N ALA A 24 1.76 4.47 -3.44
CA ALA A 24 2.00 4.64 -2.00
C ALA A 24 0.68 4.80 -1.21
N LYS A 25 -0.22 5.66 -1.70
CA LYS A 25 -1.55 5.84 -1.10
C LYS A 25 -2.40 4.56 -1.14
N LEU A 26 -2.36 3.82 -2.24
CA LEU A 26 -3.08 2.55 -2.37
C LEU A 26 -2.52 1.49 -1.41
N ARG A 27 -1.19 1.36 -1.30
CA ARG A 27 -0.57 0.44 -0.35
C ARG A 27 -0.88 0.80 1.10
N ALA A 28 -0.91 2.09 1.44
CA ALA A 28 -1.32 2.51 2.79
C ALA A 28 -2.79 2.15 3.09
N LYS A 29 -3.68 2.27 2.10
CA LYS A 29 -5.10 1.93 2.24
C LYS A 29 -5.40 0.42 2.24
N HIS A 30 -4.65 -0.35 1.45
CA HIS A 30 -4.91 -1.77 1.21
C HIS A 30 -3.92 -2.71 1.90
N GLY A 31 -2.86 -2.19 2.54
CA GLY A 31 -1.73 -2.98 3.02
C GLY A 31 -2.04 -3.83 4.26
N THR A 32 -2.59 -3.22 5.31
CA THR A 32 -3.01 -3.93 6.52
C THR A 32 -4.48 -3.64 6.77
N PRO A 33 -5.35 -4.67 6.80
CA PRO A 33 -6.74 -4.46 7.21
C PRO A 33 -6.78 -3.81 8.59
N ALA A 34 -7.74 -2.91 8.81
CA ALA A 34 -7.89 -2.20 10.09
C ALA A 34 -8.17 -3.15 11.27
N PHE A 35 -8.68 -4.34 10.97
CA PHE A 35 -8.91 -5.41 11.92
C PHE A 35 -7.91 -6.54 11.69
N PRO A 36 -7.44 -7.24 12.75
CA PRO A 36 -6.68 -8.46 12.59
C PRO A 36 -7.57 -9.49 11.89
N VAL A 37 -7.26 -9.80 10.62
CA VAL A 37 -7.89 -10.92 9.93
C VAL A 37 -7.10 -12.15 10.34
N HIS A 38 -7.63 -12.88 11.31
CA HIS A 38 -7.16 -14.22 11.62
C HIS A 38 -7.63 -15.14 10.47
N PRO A 39 -6.73 -15.80 9.73
CA PRO A 39 -7.15 -16.79 8.75
C PRO A 39 -7.97 -17.89 9.44
N GLU A 40 -8.94 -18.47 8.73
CA GLU A 40 -9.79 -19.53 9.27
C GLU A 40 -8.92 -20.66 9.86
N GLY A 41 -9.12 -20.97 11.16
CA GLY A 41 -8.35 -21.97 11.89
C GLY A 41 -7.17 -21.44 12.73
N TYR A 42 -6.95 -20.13 12.80
CA TYR A 42 -5.93 -19.56 13.69
C TYR A 42 -6.35 -19.65 15.17
N ASP A 43 -5.47 -20.20 16.00
CA ASP A 43 -5.73 -20.44 17.42
C ASP A 43 -5.70 -19.12 18.23
N PRO A 44 -6.80 -18.73 18.90
CA PRO A 44 -6.84 -17.53 19.74
C PRO A 44 -5.93 -17.61 20.98
N LYS A 45 -5.39 -18.79 21.31
CA LYS A 45 -4.41 -19.00 22.40
C LYS A 45 -2.96 -19.01 21.93
N ALA A 46 -2.69 -18.77 20.66
CA ALA A 46 -1.33 -18.73 20.14
C ALA A 46 -0.49 -17.65 20.86
N PRO A 47 0.83 -17.85 21.05
CA PRO A 47 1.70 -16.90 21.75
C PRO A 47 1.74 -15.51 21.10
N ASP A 48 1.43 -15.43 19.81
CA ASP A 48 1.37 -14.22 19.00
C ASP A 48 -0.04 -13.60 18.92
N ALA A 49 -1.05 -14.23 19.54
CA ALA A 49 -2.41 -13.70 19.61
C ALA A 49 -2.50 -12.50 20.57
N LYS A 50 -3.27 -11.47 20.17
CA LYS A 50 -3.55 -10.33 21.05
C LYS A 50 -4.52 -10.75 22.16
N PRO A 51 -4.33 -10.31 23.41
CA PRO A 51 -5.27 -10.60 24.49
C PRO A 51 -6.64 -9.97 24.15
N ALA A 52 -7.71 -10.75 24.34
CA ALA A 52 -9.07 -10.23 24.23
C ALA A 52 -9.26 -9.13 25.28
N LYS A 53 -9.67 -7.93 24.86
CA LYS A 53 -10.02 -6.86 25.81
C LYS A 53 -11.28 -7.28 26.55
N SER A 54 -11.19 -7.41 27.88
CA SER A 54 -12.35 -7.42 28.76
C SER A 54 -12.91 -6.00 28.85
N GLU A 55 -14.21 -5.84 28.59
CA GLU A 55 -14.96 -4.59 28.85
C GLU A 55 -15.00 -4.22 30.33
#